data_AF-A0A9D2J9W2-F1
#
_entry.id   AF-A0A9D2J9W2-F1
#
_cell.length_a   1.000
_cell.length_b   1.000
_cell.length_c   1.000
_cell.angle_alpha   90.00
_cell.angle_beta   90.00
_cell.angle_gamma   90.00
#
_symmetry.space_group_name_H-M   'P 1'
#
loop_
_entity.id
_entity.type
_entity.pdbx_description
1 polymer ?
#
loop_
_entity_poly.entity_id
_entity_poly.type
_entity_poly.pdbx_seq_one_letter_code
_entity_poly.pdbx_strand_id
1 'polypeptide(L)'
;MPTPQRPGTDRSRQSRMQNEYTWQGGWAHPESPRPSGGQPGGRAPLTPQQQRALARRRRERRRRRRRTLAIGTAGGILVLSGIITLLLPKSVTQGETPAESTATGSTQLVAPLPYGGADQGTTDAATPAINWGTVGPVQQTAEGVYTYTAVPAAPASLPEFGRVDTSWFADAAFLGDSLTAGFCESEYNIDVGGALICGYEGISPNSIVNRTTVTSPDRGDEVAMDVLTNAQPAKLYILIGTNALVTTGNDESFLKYYGRMLDDLREALPNTTFYVQSILAATQEKVADDAPGLAPDRLATINAAIQSLCAERGCYFLDLNAEFRDESGYLLSDYAQPDGVHLTVSGYNKWVSYLCTHVPYNKNNPYQAGSTYYLSDDVKQLLADIP
;
A
#
# COMPACT_ATOMS: atom_id res chain seq x y z
N MET A 1 70.98 0.07 14.11
CA MET A 1 71.66 1.05 13.23
C MET A 1 72.11 0.30 11.97
N PRO A 2 71.90 0.81 10.74
CA PRO A 2 71.40 2.13 10.36
C PRO A 2 70.17 2.12 9.40
N THR A 3 69.42 3.23 9.42
CA THR A 3 68.55 3.81 8.36
C THR A 3 69.41 4.48 7.25
N PRO A 4 68.92 5.07 6.13
CA PRO A 4 67.56 5.59 5.76
C PRO A 4 67.13 5.14 4.31
N GLN A 5 66.00 5.48 3.65
CA GLN A 5 65.26 6.73 3.42
C GLN A 5 63.80 6.45 2.96
N ARG A 6 62.90 7.42 3.20
CA ARG A 6 61.55 7.63 2.60
C ARG A 6 61.63 8.87 1.68
N PRO A 7 60.76 9.11 0.66
CA PRO A 7 59.36 9.60 0.85
C PRO A 7 58.36 9.11 -0.23
N GLY A 8 57.02 9.28 -0.20
CA GLY A 8 56.06 10.06 0.58
C GLY A 8 54.63 9.47 0.47
N THR A 9 53.76 9.68 1.47
CA THR A 9 52.49 10.48 1.44
C THR A 9 51.44 9.95 0.44
N ASP A 10 50.29 9.43 0.87
CA ASP A 10 49.15 10.26 1.28
C ASP A 10 48.16 9.48 2.19
N ARG A 11 47.75 10.09 3.30
CA ARG A 11 46.69 9.63 4.21
C ARG A 11 45.85 10.84 4.60
N SER A 12 44.54 10.69 4.41
CA SER A 12 43.45 11.28 5.22
C SER A 12 43.49 12.80 5.44
N ARG A 13 42.73 13.54 4.63
CA ARG A 13 42.36 14.93 4.91
C ARG A 13 41.05 14.96 5.71
N GLN A 14 41.13 14.75 7.03
CA GLN A 14 40.12 15.25 7.96
C GLN A 14 40.35 16.75 8.13
N SER A 15 39.34 17.58 7.84
CA SER A 15 39.41 19.03 8.03
C SER A 15 39.34 19.36 9.53
N ARG A 16 40.50 19.52 10.15
CA ARG A 16 40.62 20.11 11.48
C ARG A 16 40.48 21.63 11.33
N MET A 17 39.43 22.23 11.89
CA MET A 17 39.32 23.69 12.01
C MET A 17 40.54 24.20 12.79
N GLN A 18 41.38 25.00 12.14
CA GLN A 18 42.45 25.73 12.80
C GLN A 18 41.83 26.98 13.43
N ASN A 19 41.72 27.01 14.75
CA ASN A 19 41.50 28.26 15.47
C ASN A 19 42.86 28.97 15.53
N GLU A 20 42.99 30.09 14.82
CA GLU A 20 44.14 30.99 14.95
C GLU A 20 44.02 31.80 16.25
N TYR A 21 45.13 31.95 16.98
CA TYR A 21 45.24 32.72 18.21
C TYR A 21 46.31 33.79 18.02
N THR A 22 46.03 35.01 18.48
CA THR A 22 47.04 36.07 18.56
C THR A 22 47.46 36.30 20.01
N TRP A 23 48.77 36.48 20.21
CA TRP A 23 49.39 36.64 21.52
C TRP A 23 49.71 38.11 21.80
N GLN A 24 49.17 38.64 22.91
CA GLN A 24 49.48 40.00 23.37
C GLN A 24 49.66 39.98 24.90
N GLY A 25 50.77 40.51 25.40
CA GLY A 25 51.01 40.61 26.85
C GLY A 25 51.10 39.28 27.62
N GLY A 26 51.40 38.17 26.95
CA GLY A 26 51.58 36.85 27.58
C GLY A 26 50.32 35.98 27.70
N TRP A 27 49.17 36.41 27.14
CA TRP A 27 47.94 35.61 27.10
C TRP A 27 47.37 35.54 25.67
N ALA A 28 46.68 34.43 25.35
CA ALA A 28 46.10 34.17 24.03
C ALA A 28 44.63 34.62 23.97
N HIS A 29 44.27 35.40 22.96
CA HIS A 29 42.89 35.80 22.68
C HIS A 29 42.38 35.12 21.39
N PRO A 30 41.14 34.58 21.36
CA PRO A 30 40.54 34.04 20.15
C PRO A 30 40.10 35.17 19.21
N GLU A 31 40.49 35.09 17.94
CA GLU A 31 40.16 36.10 16.94
C GLU A 31 38.69 35.93 16.47
N SER A 32 37.90 37.01 16.49
CA SER A 32 36.52 36.98 15.99
C SER A 32 36.51 36.95 14.46
N PRO A 33 35.69 36.10 13.80
CA PRO A 33 35.70 36.00 12.35
C PRO A 33 35.18 37.30 11.70
N ARG A 34 35.95 37.84 10.75
CA ARG A 34 35.55 38.99 9.91
C ARG A 34 34.39 38.58 8.98
N PRO A 35 33.44 39.48 8.69
CA PRO A 35 32.31 39.16 7.81
C PRO A 35 32.79 39.03 6.36
N SER A 36 32.70 37.83 5.79
CA SER A 36 32.89 37.58 4.36
C SER A 36 31.71 38.11 3.56
N GLY A 37 32.02 38.80 2.45
CA GLY A 37 31.08 39.50 1.57
C GLY A 37 29.91 38.66 1.02
N GLY A 38 28.86 39.39 0.65
CA GLY A 38 27.52 38.87 0.36
C GLY A 38 27.43 37.88 -0.81
N GLN A 39 26.60 36.86 -0.61
CA GLN A 39 26.04 36.00 -1.66
C GLN A 39 24.89 36.70 -2.40
N PRO A 40 24.73 36.51 -3.72
CA PRO A 40 23.56 36.98 -4.43
C PRO A 40 22.33 36.16 -4.00
N GLY A 41 21.22 36.87 -3.74
CA GLY A 41 20.05 36.40 -3.01
C GLY A 41 19.44 35.08 -3.46
N GLY A 42 19.11 34.23 -2.48
CA GLY A 42 18.23 33.10 -2.64
C GLY A 42 16.86 33.55 -3.15
N ARG A 43 16.36 32.89 -4.21
CA ARG A 43 14.99 33.08 -4.68
C ARG A 43 14.01 32.77 -3.54
N ALA A 44 13.11 33.71 -3.27
CA ALA A 44 12.04 33.52 -2.31
C ALA A 44 11.24 32.24 -2.61
N PRO A 45 10.78 31.52 -1.57
CA PRO A 45 9.96 30.32 -1.75
C PRO A 45 8.68 30.68 -2.53
N LEU A 46 8.35 29.84 -3.51
CA LEU A 46 7.19 30.04 -4.39
C LEU A 46 5.90 29.96 -3.57
N THR A 47 4.98 30.89 -3.82
CA THR A 47 3.67 30.87 -3.15
C THR A 47 2.85 29.63 -3.56
N PRO A 48 1.89 29.17 -2.73
CA PRO A 48 1.05 28.01 -3.06
C PRO A 48 0.32 28.14 -4.40
N GLN A 49 -0.02 29.37 -4.83
CA GLN A 49 -0.60 29.63 -6.15
C GLN A 49 0.41 29.44 -7.29
N GLN A 50 1.67 29.84 -7.11
CA GLN A 50 2.74 29.63 -8.08
C GLN A 50 3.08 28.14 -8.20
N GLN A 51 3.07 27.39 -7.09
CA GLN A 51 3.24 25.93 -7.10
C GLN A 51 2.11 25.23 -7.87
N ARG A 52 0.85 25.62 -7.64
CA ARG A 52 -0.32 25.10 -8.39
C ARG A 52 -0.24 25.44 -9.88
N ALA A 53 0.22 26.63 -10.24
CA ALA A 53 0.39 27.04 -11.64
C ALA A 53 1.50 26.24 -12.36
N LEU A 54 2.61 25.94 -11.68
CA LEU A 54 3.67 25.09 -12.21
C LEU A 54 3.23 23.63 -12.35
N ALA A 55 2.45 23.10 -11.40
CA ALA A 55 1.84 21.77 -11.50
C ALA A 55 0.90 21.66 -12.71
N ARG A 56 0.07 22.68 -12.96
CA ARG A 56 -0.80 22.75 -14.16
C ARG A 56 0.01 22.78 -15.46
N ARG A 57 1.06 23.61 -15.54
CA ARG A 57 1.95 23.67 -16.73
C ARG A 57 2.71 22.37 -16.98
N ARG A 58 3.10 21.64 -15.93
CA ARG A 58 3.69 20.29 -16.04
C ARG A 58 2.68 19.26 -16.57
N ARG A 59 1.43 19.30 -16.08
CA ARG A 59 0.33 18.43 -16.57
C ARG A 59 0.02 18.65 -18.05
N GLU A 60 0.00 19.90 -18.53
CA GLU A 60 -0.24 20.21 -19.94
C GLU A 60 0.89 19.75 -20.87
N ARG A 61 2.16 19.91 -20.46
CA ARG A 61 3.31 19.39 -21.21
C ARG A 61 3.28 17.85 -21.28
N ARG A 62 2.89 17.17 -20.20
CA ARG A 62 2.69 15.71 -20.16
C ARG A 62 1.57 15.26 -21.09
N ARG A 63 0.41 15.96 -21.10
CA ARG A 63 -0.70 15.66 -22.03
C ARG A 63 -0.31 15.82 -23.51
N ARG A 64 0.48 16.84 -23.84
CA ARG A 64 0.98 17.04 -25.22
C ARG A 64 1.94 15.92 -25.66
N ARG A 65 2.85 15.48 -24.78
CA ARG A 65 3.74 14.33 -25.04
C ARG A 65 2.99 12.99 -25.15
N ARG A 66 1.95 12.79 -24.33
CA ARG A 66 1.06 11.61 -24.40
C ARG A 66 0.34 11.49 -25.75
N ARG A 67 -0.11 12.61 -26.33
CA ARG A 67 -0.75 12.61 -27.67
C ARG A 67 0.22 12.27 -28.79
N THR A 68 1.47 12.69 -28.70
CA THR A 68 2.48 12.37 -29.73
C THR A 68 2.97 10.93 -29.65
N LEU A 69 2.99 10.31 -28.45
CA LEU A 69 3.40 8.91 -28.29
C LEU A 69 2.27 7.90 -28.63
N ALA A 70 1.02 8.20 -28.29
CA ALA A 70 -0.12 7.30 -28.56
C ALA A 70 -0.37 7.06 -30.07
N ILE A 71 0.00 8.02 -30.93
CA ILE A 71 -0.09 7.87 -32.39
C ILE A 71 0.98 6.89 -32.91
N GLY A 72 2.15 6.84 -32.27
CA GLY A 72 3.23 5.93 -32.63
C GLY A 72 2.98 4.48 -32.23
N THR A 73 2.38 4.24 -31.06
CA THR A 73 2.13 2.88 -30.54
C THR A 73 0.99 2.18 -31.26
N ALA A 74 -0.07 2.89 -31.65
CA ALA A 74 -1.17 2.33 -32.46
C ALA A 74 -0.69 1.88 -33.86
N GLY A 75 0.26 2.61 -34.46
CA GLY A 75 0.88 2.22 -35.74
C GLY A 75 1.72 0.95 -35.64
N GLY A 76 2.48 0.78 -34.55
CA GLY A 76 3.31 -0.40 -34.33
C GLY A 76 2.50 -1.69 -34.13
N ILE A 77 1.38 -1.62 -33.40
CA ILE A 77 0.50 -2.77 -33.14
C ILE A 77 -0.19 -3.26 -34.42
N LEU A 78 -0.59 -2.35 -35.32
CA LEU A 78 -1.20 -2.73 -36.60
C LEU A 78 -0.22 -3.43 -37.55
N VAL A 79 1.05 -3.02 -37.56
CA VAL A 79 2.09 -3.68 -38.37
C VAL A 79 2.41 -5.07 -37.82
N LEU A 80 2.49 -5.22 -36.49
CA LEU A 80 2.74 -6.50 -35.85
C LEU A 80 1.58 -7.49 -36.06
N SER A 81 0.34 -7.02 -35.99
CA SER A 81 -0.88 -7.82 -36.25
C SER A 81 -0.98 -8.30 -37.71
N GLY A 82 -0.57 -7.45 -38.67
CA GLY A 82 -0.51 -7.82 -40.09
C GLY A 82 0.50 -8.93 -40.39
N ILE A 83 1.63 -8.97 -39.68
CA ILE A 83 2.69 -9.99 -39.86
C ILE A 83 2.25 -11.35 -39.27
N ILE A 84 1.55 -11.35 -38.13
CA ILE A 84 1.05 -12.58 -37.48
C ILE A 84 -0.03 -13.27 -38.33
N THR A 85 -0.85 -12.50 -39.04
CA THR A 85 -1.91 -13.04 -39.92
C THR A 85 -1.35 -13.73 -41.18
N LEU A 86 -0.11 -13.43 -41.57
CA LEU A 86 0.53 -13.98 -42.77
C LEU A 86 1.31 -15.28 -42.51
N LEU A 87 1.58 -15.61 -41.25
CA LEU A 87 2.43 -16.75 -40.85
C LEU A 87 1.65 -17.97 -40.31
N LEU A 88 0.32 -17.91 -40.26
CA LEU A 88 -0.52 -19.04 -39.81
C LEU A 88 -0.98 -19.91 -41.01
N PRO A 89 -0.69 -21.22 -41.01
CA PRO A 89 -1.18 -22.13 -42.04
C PRO A 89 -2.69 -22.39 -41.89
N LYS A 90 -3.39 -22.34 -43.03
CA LYS A 90 -4.83 -22.63 -43.15
C LYS A 90 -5.08 -24.14 -43.08
N SER A 91 -5.70 -24.59 -41.99
CA SER A 91 -6.43 -25.87 -41.86
C SER A 91 -7.17 -25.83 -40.53
N VAL A 92 -8.45 -26.13 -40.34
CA VAL A 92 -9.46 -26.83 -41.15
C VAL A 92 -10.84 -26.43 -40.59
N THR A 93 -11.73 -26.00 -41.49
CA THR A 93 -13.21 -26.07 -41.48
C THR A 93 -13.70 -27.45 -40.98
N GLN A 94 -14.84 -27.69 -40.33
CA GLN A 94 -16.16 -27.08 -40.33
C GLN A 94 -17.00 -27.91 -39.33
N GLY A 95 -18.12 -27.37 -38.85
CA GLY A 95 -19.19 -28.14 -38.23
C GLY A 95 -20.26 -27.22 -37.66
N GLU A 96 -21.19 -26.82 -38.52
CA GLU A 96 -22.30 -25.89 -38.26
C GLU A 96 -23.44 -26.53 -37.42
N THR A 97 -23.98 -25.70 -36.51
CA THR A 97 -25.37 -25.49 -35.98
C THR A 97 -26.57 -26.27 -36.56
N PRO A 98 -27.78 -26.37 -35.90
CA PRO A 98 -28.44 -25.31 -35.08
C PRO A 98 -29.40 -25.70 -33.90
N ALA A 99 -29.71 -24.68 -33.05
CA ALA A 99 -30.96 -24.26 -32.34
C ALA A 99 -31.92 -25.30 -31.68
N GLU A 100 -32.75 -25.11 -30.62
CA GLU A 100 -33.45 -23.96 -29.99
C GLU A 100 -34.27 -24.45 -28.74
N SER A 101 -34.53 -23.58 -27.73
CA SER A 101 -35.66 -23.53 -26.73
C SER A 101 -35.97 -24.73 -25.77
N THR A 102 -36.53 -24.66 -24.54
CA THR A 102 -37.16 -23.65 -23.65
C THR A 102 -37.43 -24.26 -22.24
N ALA A 103 -37.35 -23.42 -21.19
CA ALA A 103 -38.21 -23.27 -20.00
C ALA A 103 -38.38 -24.30 -18.83
N THR A 104 -38.40 -23.70 -17.62
CA THR A 104 -39.21 -23.94 -16.39
C THR A 104 -38.78 -24.93 -15.30
N GLY A 105 -38.80 -24.45 -14.04
CA GLY A 105 -39.02 -25.31 -12.85
C GLY A 105 -38.45 -24.80 -11.52
N SER A 106 -39.24 -24.01 -10.78
CA SER A 106 -39.06 -23.61 -9.38
C SER A 106 -38.86 -24.77 -8.38
N THR A 107 -38.15 -24.54 -7.26
CA THR A 107 -38.68 -24.74 -5.88
C THR A 107 -37.62 -24.46 -4.79
N GLN A 108 -38.03 -23.66 -3.79
CA GLN A 108 -37.42 -23.56 -2.46
C GLN A 108 -37.53 -24.91 -1.72
N LEU A 109 -36.52 -25.27 -0.93
CA LEU A 109 -36.67 -26.18 0.21
C LEU A 109 -35.84 -25.67 1.40
N VAL A 110 -36.58 -25.24 2.42
CA VAL A 110 -36.13 -24.91 3.78
C VAL A 110 -35.90 -26.22 4.54
N ALA A 111 -34.77 -26.34 5.24
CA ALA A 111 -34.49 -27.47 6.13
C ALA A 111 -35.08 -27.23 7.54
N PRO A 112 -35.62 -28.27 8.21
CA PRO A 112 -36.27 -28.15 9.51
C PRO A 112 -35.27 -28.32 10.67
N LEU A 113 -35.53 -27.66 11.80
CA LEU A 113 -34.90 -27.93 13.09
C LEU A 113 -35.93 -28.50 14.09
N PRO A 114 -35.49 -29.28 15.09
CA PRO A 114 -36.31 -30.31 15.73
C PRO A 114 -37.13 -29.81 16.93
N TYR A 115 -38.14 -30.64 17.22
CA TYR A 115 -39.13 -30.53 18.28
C TYR A 115 -38.57 -30.93 19.65
N GLY A 116 -38.99 -30.22 20.69
CA GLY A 116 -38.95 -30.62 22.10
C GLY A 116 -39.12 -29.37 22.96
N GLY A 117 -40.09 -29.21 23.84
CA GLY A 117 -41.25 -29.98 24.27
C GLY A 117 -41.86 -29.14 25.40
N ALA A 118 -43.19 -29.05 25.50
CA ALA A 118 -43.84 -28.29 26.57
C ALA A 118 -44.62 -29.24 27.47
N ASP A 119 -44.19 -29.36 28.73
CA ASP A 119 -45.08 -29.58 29.86
C ASP A 119 -44.60 -28.75 31.06
N GLN A 120 -45.56 -28.38 31.91
CA GLN A 120 -45.57 -27.28 32.87
C GLN A 120 -44.60 -27.43 34.07
N GLY A 121 -44.15 -26.28 34.62
CA GLY A 121 -43.81 -26.18 36.04
C GLY A 121 -42.64 -25.25 36.41
N THR A 122 -42.97 -23.99 36.74
CA THR A 122 -42.37 -23.11 37.77
C THR A 122 -40.85 -22.82 37.84
N THR A 123 -40.57 -21.57 38.24
CA THR A 123 -39.34 -20.99 38.85
C THR A 123 -38.21 -20.51 37.94
N ASP A 124 -38.15 -19.17 37.84
CA ASP A 124 -36.99 -18.28 37.80
C ASP A 124 -35.60 -18.88 37.58
N ALA A 125 -35.06 -18.68 36.38
CA ALA A 125 -33.65 -18.38 36.15
C ALA A 125 -33.47 -17.82 34.73
N ALA A 126 -33.42 -16.50 34.59
CA ALA A 126 -33.09 -15.85 33.33
C ALA A 126 -31.61 -16.08 32.99
N THR A 127 -31.31 -17.05 32.14
CA THR A 127 -30.06 -17.13 31.39
C THR A 127 -30.19 -16.28 30.12
N PRO A 128 -29.38 -15.23 29.92
CA PRO A 128 -29.48 -14.41 28.71
C PRO A 128 -28.91 -15.18 27.52
N ALA A 129 -29.79 -15.52 26.56
CA ALA A 129 -29.39 -16.03 25.25
C ALA A 129 -28.77 -14.89 24.43
N ILE A 130 -27.54 -15.10 23.95
CA ILE A 130 -26.78 -14.13 23.16
C ILE A 130 -27.39 -14.05 21.75
N ASN A 131 -27.97 -12.90 21.43
CA ASN A 131 -28.54 -12.58 20.12
C ASN A 131 -27.54 -11.73 19.32
N TRP A 132 -26.93 -12.32 18.28
CA TRP A 132 -26.00 -11.63 17.38
C TRP A 132 -26.74 -10.88 16.26
N GLY A 133 -27.48 -9.85 16.65
CA GLY A 133 -28.32 -9.05 15.76
C GLY A 133 -27.56 -8.11 14.81
N THR A 134 -28.18 -7.89 13.65
CA THR A 134 -27.85 -7.00 12.53
C THR A 134 -27.35 -5.61 12.95
N VAL A 135 -26.25 -5.16 12.33
CA VAL A 135 -25.70 -3.81 12.51
C VAL A 135 -26.57 -2.80 11.74
N GLY A 136 -27.32 -1.96 12.46
CA GLY A 136 -28.16 -0.88 11.93
C GLY A 136 -28.83 -0.08 13.07
N PRO A 137 -29.36 1.13 12.81
CA PRO A 137 -29.93 1.98 13.86
C PRO A 137 -31.12 1.29 14.55
N VAL A 138 -31.00 1.10 15.87
CA VAL A 138 -31.92 0.32 16.71
C VAL A 138 -33.29 1.01 16.80
N GLN A 139 -34.38 0.26 16.63
CA GLN A 139 -35.74 0.75 16.93
C GLN A 139 -35.86 1.08 18.43
N GLN A 140 -36.40 2.25 18.74
CA GLN A 140 -36.74 2.67 20.09
C GLN A 140 -37.89 1.81 20.64
N THR A 141 -37.62 0.93 21.60
CA THR A 141 -38.67 0.39 22.47
C THR A 141 -39.00 1.39 23.58
N ALA A 142 -40.28 1.47 23.93
CA ALA A 142 -40.92 2.57 24.66
C ALA A 142 -40.52 2.76 26.13
N GLU A 143 -39.46 2.11 26.63
CA GLU A 143 -39.19 2.00 28.08
C GLU A 143 -37.79 2.44 28.52
N GLY A 144 -37.08 3.25 27.73
CA GLY A 144 -35.95 4.06 28.24
C GLY A 144 -34.74 3.28 28.77
N VAL A 145 -34.62 1.98 28.49
CA VAL A 145 -33.43 1.19 28.81
C VAL A 145 -32.39 1.39 27.72
N TYR A 146 -31.33 2.14 28.01
CA TYR A 146 -30.17 2.24 27.14
C TYR A 146 -29.36 0.94 27.22
N THR A 147 -29.57 0.01 26.29
CA THR A 147 -28.60 -1.06 26.04
C THR A 147 -27.44 -0.48 25.24
N TYR A 148 -26.38 -0.10 25.94
CA TYR A 148 -25.08 0.11 25.31
C TYR A 148 -24.56 -1.25 24.84
N THR A 149 -24.84 -1.62 23.60
CA THR A 149 -24.08 -2.70 22.96
C THR A 149 -22.66 -2.17 22.84
N ALA A 150 -21.74 -2.73 23.63
CA ALA A 150 -20.32 -2.42 23.49
C ALA A 150 -19.95 -2.54 22.01
N VAL A 151 -19.27 -1.52 21.48
CA VAL A 151 -18.78 -1.55 20.09
C VAL A 151 -18.05 -2.88 19.92
N PRO A 152 -18.39 -3.71 18.91
CA PRO A 152 -17.63 -4.93 18.67
C PRO A 152 -16.15 -4.56 18.58
N ALA A 153 -15.29 -5.40 19.15
CA ALA A 153 -13.85 -5.19 19.06
C ALA A 153 -13.48 -4.82 17.62
N ALA A 154 -12.69 -3.77 17.45
CA ALA A 154 -12.31 -3.30 16.12
C ALA A 154 -11.78 -4.51 15.32
N PRO A 155 -12.28 -4.71 14.09
CA PRO A 155 -11.93 -5.90 13.32
C PRO A 155 -10.42 -5.94 13.11
N ALA A 156 -9.84 -7.15 13.19
CA ALA A 156 -8.40 -7.35 13.15
C ALA A 156 -7.78 -6.90 11.81
N SER A 157 -8.54 -7.00 10.73
CA SER A 157 -8.27 -6.37 9.43
C SER A 157 -9.33 -5.31 9.15
N LEU A 158 -8.95 -4.29 8.41
CA LEU A 158 -9.90 -3.28 7.92
C LEU A 158 -10.87 -3.99 6.97
N PRO A 159 -12.18 -4.01 7.25
CA PRO A 159 -13.13 -4.75 6.44
C PRO A 159 -13.47 -3.99 5.16
N GLU A 160 -14.09 -4.68 4.22
CA GLU A 160 -14.82 -4.02 3.16
C GLU A 160 -15.92 -3.13 3.77
N PHE A 161 -15.96 -1.88 3.33
CA PHE A 161 -16.94 -0.92 3.80
C PHE A 161 -17.64 -0.26 2.61
N GLY A 162 -17.02 0.77 2.04
CA GLY A 162 -17.55 1.53 0.92
C GLY A 162 -16.50 1.67 -0.18
N ARG A 163 -16.97 1.88 -1.41
CA ARG A 163 -16.08 2.01 -2.57
C ARG A 163 -15.71 3.46 -2.81
N VAL A 164 -14.42 3.77 -2.85
CA VAL A 164 -13.89 5.07 -3.30
C VAL A 164 -13.31 4.97 -4.71
N ASP A 165 -13.08 6.12 -5.35
CA ASP A 165 -12.30 6.18 -6.59
C ASP A 165 -10.80 6.35 -6.30
N THR A 166 -9.95 6.19 -7.32
CA THR A 166 -8.49 6.25 -7.16
C THR A 166 -7.99 7.62 -6.68
N SER A 167 -8.76 8.70 -6.83
CA SER A 167 -8.40 10.01 -6.28
C SER A 167 -8.31 10.03 -4.75
N TRP A 168 -8.87 9.02 -4.06
CA TRP A 168 -8.63 8.77 -2.64
C TRP A 168 -7.14 8.68 -2.29
N PHE A 169 -6.33 8.18 -3.23
CA PHE A 169 -4.88 7.99 -3.04
C PHE A 169 -4.05 9.22 -3.47
N ALA A 170 -4.66 10.31 -3.92
CA ALA A 170 -3.93 11.46 -4.49
C ALA A 170 -2.99 12.18 -3.48
N ASP A 171 -3.25 12.04 -2.19
CA ASP A 171 -2.45 12.52 -1.05
C ASP A 171 -1.76 11.36 -0.30
N ALA A 172 -1.71 10.18 -0.91
CA ALA A 172 -1.07 9.00 -0.36
C ALA A 172 0.35 8.79 -0.92
N ALA A 173 1.14 8.01 -0.19
CA ALA A 173 2.33 7.35 -0.69
C ALA A 173 2.20 5.84 -0.54
N PHE A 174 2.79 5.10 -1.48
CA PHE A 174 2.95 3.65 -1.43
C PHE A 174 4.41 3.33 -1.20
N LEU A 175 4.73 2.70 -0.07
CA LEU A 175 6.06 2.23 0.25
C LEU A 175 6.10 0.70 0.13
N GLY A 176 6.96 0.18 -0.73
CA GLY A 176 7.07 -1.25 -0.86
C GLY A 176 8.21 -1.77 -1.71
N ASP A 177 8.19 -3.08 -1.91
CA ASP A 177 9.18 -3.79 -2.71
C ASP A 177 8.87 -3.74 -4.22
N SER A 178 9.40 -4.70 -4.98
CA SER A 178 9.23 -4.79 -6.43
C SER A 178 7.77 -4.96 -6.84
N LEU A 179 6.91 -5.51 -5.98
CA LEU A 179 5.46 -5.53 -6.20
C LEU A 179 4.90 -4.10 -6.22
N THR A 180 5.34 -3.24 -5.29
CA THR A 180 4.91 -1.83 -5.29
C THR A 180 5.56 -1.04 -6.44
N ALA A 181 6.77 -1.42 -6.85
CA ALA A 181 7.43 -0.82 -8.01
C ALA A 181 6.60 -0.98 -9.29
N GLY A 182 5.81 -2.06 -9.41
CA GLY A 182 4.88 -2.28 -10.53
C GLY A 182 3.86 -1.16 -10.73
N PHE A 183 3.58 -0.34 -9.73
CA PHE A 183 2.71 0.84 -9.87
C PHE A 183 3.37 2.02 -10.62
N CYS A 184 4.70 2.06 -10.74
CA CYS A 184 5.45 3.16 -11.37
C CYS A 184 5.09 3.39 -12.84
N GLU A 185 5.28 4.62 -13.33
CA GLU A 185 5.00 4.98 -14.73
C GLU A 185 5.92 4.20 -15.70
N SER A 186 7.15 3.88 -15.28
CA SER A 186 8.11 3.09 -16.06
C SER A 186 7.84 1.59 -16.08
N GLU A 187 6.95 1.08 -15.21
CA GLU A 187 6.60 -0.34 -15.10
C GLU A 187 5.24 -0.62 -15.77
N TYR A 188 4.21 -0.97 -15.00
CA TYR A 188 2.87 -1.22 -15.53
C TYR A 188 1.98 0.04 -15.59
N ASN A 189 2.45 1.17 -15.03
CA ASN A 189 1.71 2.44 -15.01
C ASN A 189 0.27 2.28 -14.50
N ILE A 190 0.13 1.64 -13.34
CA ILE A 190 -1.15 1.38 -12.69
C ILE A 190 -1.72 2.68 -12.12
N ASP A 191 -2.99 2.96 -12.35
CA ASP A 191 -3.63 4.18 -11.83
C ASP A 191 -3.95 4.06 -10.34
N VAL A 192 -3.16 4.75 -9.53
CA VAL A 192 -3.42 4.98 -8.09
C VAL A 192 -3.61 6.46 -7.80
N GLY A 193 -4.30 7.19 -8.69
CA GLY A 193 -4.77 8.56 -8.43
C GLY A 193 -3.66 9.61 -8.33
N GLY A 194 -2.45 9.28 -8.78
CA GLY A 194 -1.28 10.16 -8.68
C GLY A 194 -0.56 10.12 -7.33
N ALA A 195 -0.77 9.06 -6.53
CA ALA A 195 -0.01 8.79 -5.33
C ALA A 195 1.52 8.79 -5.57
N LEU A 196 2.29 9.08 -4.54
CA LEU A 196 3.75 8.94 -4.57
C LEU A 196 4.13 7.46 -4.47
N ILE A 197 4.83 6.92 -5.48
CA ILE A 197 5.25 5.52 -5.49
C ILE A 197 6.70 5.40 -5.03
N CYS A 198 6.90 4.88 -3.83
CA CYS A 198 8.16 4.48 -3.22
C CYS A 198 8.28 2.96 -3.28
N GLY A 199 8.22 2.41 -4.50
CA GLY A 199 8.46 1.00 -4.79
C GLY A 199 9.91 0.77 -5.21
N TYR A 200 10.57 -0.21 -4.60
CA TYR A 200 12.00 -0.45 -4.75
C TYR A 200 12.31 -1.94 -4.88
N GLU A 201 13.17 -2.29 -5.83
CA GLU A 201 13.63 -3.66 -5.97
C GLU A 201 14.49 -4.10 -4.76
N GLY A 202 14.24 -5.30 -4.22
CA GLY A 202 15.06 -5.87 -3.15
C GLY A 202 14.93 -5.20 -1.77
N ILE A 203 14.04 -4.23 -1.58
CA ILE A 203 13.91 -3.55 -0.28
C ILE A 203 13.37 -4.49 0.81
N SER A 204 13.84 -4.26 2.03
CA SER A 204 13.43 -4.95 3.25
C SER A 204 13.20 -3.93 4.37
N PRO A 205 12.60 -4.30 5.52
CA PRO A 205 12.42 -3.37 6.63
C PRO A 205 13.75 -2.77 7.11
N ASN A 206 14.83 -3.56 7.07
CA ASN A 206 16.18 -3.14 7.44
C ASN A 206 16.72 -2.00 6.55
N SER A 207 16.34 -1.98 5.26
CA SER A 207 16.75 -0.90 4.34
C SER A 207 16.16 0.45 4.74
N ILE A 208 14.94 0.46 5.28
CA ILE A 208 14.28 1.69 5.74
C ILE A 208 14.91 2.17 7.05
N VAL A 209 15.07 1.27 8.02
CA VAL A 209 15.67 1.56 9.34
C VAL A 209 17.09 2.11 9.19
N ASN A 210 17.90 1.50 8.31
CA ASN A 210 19.28 1.95 8.08
C ASN A 210 19.41 3.09 7.06
N ARG A 211 18.29 3.58 6.52
CA ARG A 211 18.27 4.66 5.52
C ARG A 211 19.16 4.34 4.31
N THR A 212 19.15 3.08 3.90
CA THR A 212 19.94 2.57 2.78
C THR A 212 19.49 3.24 1.48
N THR A 213 20.43 3.57 0.61
CA THR A 213 20.12 4.02 -0.75
C THR A 213 19.48 2.89 -1.55
N VAL A 214 18.33 3.19 -2.15
CA VAL A 214 17.52 2.28 -2.96
C VAL A 214 17.18 2.96 -4.29
N THR A 215 16.92 2.16 -5.32
CA THR A 215 16.67 2.68 -6.67
C THR A 215 15.18 2.62 -6.99
N SER A 216 14.58 3.78 -7.21
CA SER A 216 13.21 3.88 -7.73
C SER A 216 13.24 3.80 -9.26
N PRO A 217 12.33 3.03 -9.90
CA PRO A 217 12.24 2.99 -11.36
C PRO A 217 12.02 4.36 -12.01
N ASP A 218 11.22 5.23 -11.39
CA ASP A 218 10.86 6.54 -11.94
C ASP A 218 11.84 7.67 -11.55
N ARG A 219 12.56 7.52 -10.43
CA ARG A 219 13.34 8.62 -9.81
C ARG A 219 14.83 8.34 -9.65
N GLY A 220 15.28 7.10 -9.85
CA GLY A 220 16.65 6.68 -9.62
C GLY A 220 16.99 6.51 -8.14
N ASP A 221 18.27 6.63 -7.81
CA ASP A 221 18.80 6.39 -6.47
C ASP A 221 18.34 7.45 -5.46
N GLU A 222 17.77 6.99 -4.36
CA GLU A 222 17.23 7.83 -3.29
C GLU A 222 17.24 7.10 -1.94
N VAL A 223 16.97 7.83 -0.86
CA VAL A 223 16.69 7.24 0.46
C VAL A 223 15.19 7.32 0.68
N ALA A 224 14.51 6.18 0.74
CA ALA A 224 13.06 6.10 0.85
C ALA A 224 12.49 6.95 2.00
N MET A 225 13.13 6.90 3.18
CA MET A 225 12.75 7.69 4.34
C MET A 225 12.81 9.20 4.07
N ASP A 226 13.80 9.68 3.32
CA ASP A 226 13.92 11.12 2.99
C ASP A 226 12.86 11.56 2.01
N VAL A 227 12.55 10.73 1.03
CA VAL A 227 11.49 11.01 0.06
C VAL A 227 10.14 11.14 0.77
N LEU A 228 9.83 10.19 1.67
CA LEU A 228 8.61 10.23 2.47
C LEU A 228 8.57 11.42 3.42
N THR A 229 9.67 11.68 4.13
CA THR A 229 9.77 12.80 5.09
C THR A 229 9.60 14.15 4.39
N ASN A 230 10.12 14.30 3.17
CA ASN A 230 9.95 15.50 2.37
C ASN A 230 8.51 15.65 1.82
N ALA A 231 7.85 14.54 1.51
CA ALA A 231 6.51 14.54 0.94
C ALA A 231 5.40 14.75 1.99
N GLN A 232 5.59 14.26 3.22
CA GLN A 232 4.58 14.26 4.30
C GLN A 232 3.18 13.83 3.80
N PRO A 233 3.04 12.60 3.26
CA PRO A 233 1.76 12.13 2.73
C PRO A 233 0.72 12.03 3.86
N ALA A 234 -0.56 12.25 3.55
CA ALA A 234 -1.61 12.06 4.55
C ALA A 234 -1.86 10.58 4.85
N LYS A 235 -1.59 9.70 3.87
CA LYS A 235 -1.74 8.25 3.99
C LYS A 235 -0.50 7.53 3.49
N LEU A 236 -0.07 6.49 4.18
CA LEU A 236 1.03 5.63 3.78
C LEU A 236 0.56 4.18 3.69
N TYR A 237 0.59 3.62 2.49
CA TYR A 237 0.32 2.21 2.22
C TYR A 237 1.64 1.46 2.16
N ILE A 238 1.79 0.41 2.97
CA ILE A 238 3.05 -0.31 3.16
C ILE A 238 2.86 -1.77 2.71
N LEU A 239 3.67 -2.24 1.78
CA LEU A 239 3.85 -3.67 1.49
C LEU A 239 5.35 -3.94 1.33
N ILE A 240 5.98 -4.41 2.41
CA ILE A 240 7.39 -4.77 2.45
C ILE A 240 7.50 -6.14 3.09
N GLY A 241 8.29 -7.03 2.51
CA GLY A 241 8.75 -8.23 3.22
C GLY A 241 9.03 -9.43 2.33
N THR A 242 8.52 -9.43 1.10
CA THR A 242 8.72 -10.50 0.11
C THR A 242 10.20 -10.90 0.00
N ASN A 243 11.08 -9.91 -0.19
CA ASN A 243 12.53 -10.15 -0.34
C ASN A 243 13.21 -10.70 0.92
N ALA A 244 12.78 -10.26 2.10
CA ALA A 244 13.36 -10.70 3.37
C ALA A 244 12.94 -12.13 3.74
N LEU A 245 11.84 -12.60 3.14
CA LEU A 245 11.19 -13.85 3.48
C LEU A 245 11.35 -14.94 2.42
N VAL A 246 12.07 -14.70 1.31
CA VAL A 246 12.29 -15.71 0.25
C VAL A 246 12.84 -17.03 0.82
N THR A 247 13.77 -16.92 1.77
CA THR A 247 14.32 -18.07 2.50
C THR A 247 13.66 -18.25 3.86
N THR A 248 13.73 -19.48 4.38
CA THR A 248 13.20 -19.81 5.71
C THR A 248 14.16 -19.38 6.82
N GLY A 249 13.60 -19.06 7.99
CA GLY A 249 14.36 -18.63 9.17
C GLY A 249 14.37 -17.11 9.36
N ASN A 250 14.86 -16.69 10.53
CA ASN A 250 14.98 -15.29 10.97
C ASN A 250 13.65 -14.52 11.14
N ASP A 251 12.51 -15.20 11.24
CA ASP A 251 11.17 -14.59 11.40
C ASP A 251 11.11 -13.60 12.57
N GLU A 252 11.70 -13.95 13.71
CA GLU A 252 11.79 -13.07 14.88
C GLU A 252 12.58 -11.78 14.58
N SER A 253 13.72 -11.91 13.89
CA SER A 253 14.52 -10.76 13.50
C SER A 253 13.78 -9.90 12.48
N PHE A 254 13.12 -10.53 11.50
CA PHE A 254 12.28 -9.84 10.53
C PHE A 254 11.19 -9.02 11.21
N LEU A 255 10.40 -9.63 12.11
CA LEU A 255 9.32 -8.96 12.83
C LEU A 255 9.84 -7.83 13.74
N LYS A 256 11.00 -8.02 14.38
CA LYS A 256 11.64 -6.97 15.17
C LYS A 256 12.02 -5.76 14.31
N TYR A 257 12.64 -5.98 13.15
CA TYR A 257 12.96 -4.90 12.21
C TYR A 257 11.71 -4.30 11.58
N TYR A 258 10.65 -5.09 11.39
CA TYR A 258 9.36 -4.60 10.92
C TYR A 258 8.73 -3.64 11.93
N GLY A 259 8.66 -4.03 13.20
CA GLY A 259 8.20 -3.16 14.28
C GLY A 259 9.02 -1.87 14.37
N ARG A 260 10.35 -1.98 14.31
CA ARG A 260 11.25 -0.82 14.30
C ARG A 260 11.01 0.10 13.10
N MET A 261 10.82 -0.46 11.90
CA MET A 261 10.50 0.30 10.70
C MET A 261 9.21 1.10 10.88
N LEU A 262 8.16 0.48 11.44
CA LEU A 262 6.89 1.17 11.71
C LEU A 262 7.08 2.31 12.72
N ASP A 263 7.89 2.10 13.75
CA ASP A 263 8.19 3.11 14.78
C ASP A 263 8.97 4.30 14.17
N ASP A 264 10.02 4.03 13.37
CA ASP A 264 10.83 5.05 12.71
C ASP A 264 10.02 5.84 11.67
N LEU A 265 9.15 5.16 10.90
CA LEU A 265 8.24 5.82 9.97
C LEU A 265 7.25 6.71 10.72
N ARG A 266 6.72 6.26 11.86
CA ARG A 266 5.76 7.04 12.66
C ARG A 266 6.41 8.31 13.21
N GLU A 267 7.65 8.22 13.65
CA GLU A 267 8.43 9.38 14.12
C GLU A 267 8.64 10.40 12.99
N ALA A 268 9.01 9.94 11.80
CA ALA A 268 9.24 10.81 10.63
C ALA A 268 7.94 11.40 10.02
N LEU A 269 6.81 10.72 10.20
CA LEU A 269 5.52 11.01 9.58
C LEU A 269 4.39 11.10 10.63
N PRO A 270 4.44 12.07 11.57
CA PRO A 270 3.55 12.09 12.73
C PRO A 270 2.07 12.30 12.39
N ASN A 271 1.77 12.87 11.23
CA ASN A 271 0.40 13.19 10.79
C ASN A 271 -0.16 12.22 9.73
N THR A 272 0.51 11.09 9.52
CA THR A 272 0.19 10.16 8.43
C THR A 272 -0.56 8.94 8.94
N THR A 273 -1.66 8.58 8.28
CA THR A 273 -2.40 7.34 8.56
C THR A 273 -1.74 6.16 7.85
N PHE A 274 -1.48 5.08 8.59
CA PHE A 274 -0.73 3.92 8.08
C PHE A 274 -1.68 2.78 7.71
N TYR A 275 -1.48 2.23 6.52
CA TYR A 275 -2.18 1.08 5.97
C TYR A 275 -1.14 0.01 5.65
N VAL A 276 -1.04 -1.01 6.47
CA VAL A 276 -0.07 -2.10 6.31
C VAL A 276 -0.75 -3.28 5.64
N GLN A 277 -0.19 -3.74 4.53
CA GLN A 277 -0.74 -4.81 3.73
C GLN A 277 -0.03 -6.12 4.06
N SER A 278 -0.80 -7.20 4.15
CA SER A 278 -0.26 -8.56 4.25
C SER A 278 0.67 -8.87 3.07
N ILE A 279 1.75 -9.59 3.34
CA ILE A 279 2.67 -10.10 2.33
C ILE A 279 1.98 -11.22 1.55
N LEU A 280 2.13 -11.21 0.22
CA LEU A 280 1.55 -12.21 -0.66
C LEU A 280 2.36 -13.51 -0.63
N ALA A 281 1.67 -14.64 -0.69
CA ALA A 281 2.29 -15.93 -1.02
C ALA A 281 2.85 -15.91 -2.44
N ALA A 282 3.79 -16.82 -2.71
CA ALA A 282 4.20 -17.14 -4.06
C ALA A 282 3.35 -18.29 -4.63
N THR A 283 3.48 -18.58 -5.92
CA THR A 283 2.83 -19.76 -6.52
C THR A 283 3.43 -21.04 -5.96
N GLN A 284 2.68 -22.15 -6.06
CA GLN A 284 3.13 -23.44 -5.55
C GLN A 284 4.46 -23.87 -6.17
N GLU A 285 4.62 -23.69 -7.48
CA GLU A 285 5.84 -24.02 -8.22
C GLU A 285 7.03 -23.21 -7.70
N LYS A 286 6.82 -21.91 -7.46
CA LYS A 286 7.87 -21.01 -7.00
C LYS A 286 8.34 -21.33 -5.58
N VAL A 287 7.41 -21.66 -4.70
CA VAL A 287 7.71 -22.11 -3.33
C VAL A 287 8.50 -23.43 -3.34
N ALA A 288 8.16 -24.35 -4.24
CA ALA A 288 8.82 -25.65 -4.35
C ALA A 288 10.24 -25.55 -4.94
N ASP A 289 10.48 -24.59 -5.84
CA ASP A 289 11.75 -24.46 -6.57
C ASP A 289 12.80 -23.67 -5.76
N ASP A 290 12.49 -22.42 -5.38
CA ASP A 290 13.51 -21.51 -4.85
C ASP A 290 13.04 -20.50 -3.78
N ALA A 291 11.74 -20.43 -3.49
CA ALA A 291 11.18 -19.49 -2.51
C ALA A 291 10.41 -20.19 -1.36
N PRO A 292 11.00 -21.16 -0.64
CA PRO A 292 10.31 -21.93 0.39
C PRO A 292 9.80 -21.07 1.55
N GLY A 293 10.36 -19.88 1.75
CA GLY A 293 9.92 -18.97 2.79
C GLY A 293 8.63 -18.21 2.45
N LEU A 294 8.21 -18.18 1.18
CA LEU A 294 6.94 -17.58 0.75
C LEU A 294 5.78 -18.60 0.74
N ALA A 295 5.94 -19.73 1.45
CA ALA A 295 4.91 -20.73 1.62
C ALA A 295 3.71 -20.21 2.43
N PRO A 296 2.47 -20.65 2.12
CA PRO A 296 1.25 -20.15 2.77
C PRO A 296 1.24 -20.29 4.30
N ASP A 297 1.65 -21.45 4.84
CA ASP A 297 1.62 -21.71 6.29
C ASP A 297 2.52 -20.75 7.08
N ARG A 298 3.73 -20.49 6.56
CA ARG A 298 4.66 -19.54 7.17
C ARG A 298 4.14 -18.12 7.06
N LEU A 299 3.67 -17.73 5.87
CA LEU A 299 3.15 -16.37 5.67
C LEU A 299 1.87 -16.09 6.46
N ALA A 300 1.03 -17.09 6.72
CA ALA A 300 -0.11 -16.94 7.62
C ALA A 300 0.34 -16.52 9.02
N THR A 301 1.39 -17.16 9.55
CA THR A 301 1.97 -16.83 10.86
C THR A 301 2.58 -15.43 10.87
N ILE A 302 3.35 -15.08 9.82
CA ILE A 302 4.01 -13.77 9.71
C ILE A 302 2.98 -12.65 9.54
N ASN A 303 1.98 -12.83 8.68
CA ASN A 303 0.93 -11.83 8.46
C ASN A 303 0.07 -11.62 9.72
N ALA A 304 -0.21 -12.66 10.51
CA ALA A 304 -0.86 -12.52 11.81
C ALA A 304 -0.01 -11.72 12.82
N ALA A 305 1.31 -11.90 12.80
CA ALA A 305 2.22 -11.11 13.63
C ALA A 305 2.29 -9.65 13.17
N ILE A 306 2.34 -9.38 11.85
CA ILE A 306 2.27 -8.02 11.30
C ILE A 306 0.93 -7.36 11.66
N GLN A 307 -0.18 -8.08 11.58
CA GLN A 307 -1.49 -7.61 12.01
C GLN A 307 -1.49 -7.20 13.48
N SER A 308 -0.86 -8.01 14.34
CA SER A 308 -0.71 -7.70 15.78
C SER A 308 0.14 -6.43 15.99
N LEU A 309 1.26 -6.29 15.29
CA LEU A 309 2.09 -5.07 15.33
C LEU A 309 1.30 -3.83 14.89
N CYS A 310 0.39 -3.98 13.92
CA CYS A 310 -0.48 -2.90 13.46
C CYS A 310 -1.48 -2.49 14.55
N ALA A 311 -2.13 -3.46 15.19
CA ALA A 311 -3.07 -3.22 16.28
C ALA A 311 -2.41 -2.48 17.44
N GLU A 312 -1.20 -2.88 17.84
CA GLU A 312 -0.42 -2.23 18.90
C GLU A 312 -0.06 -0.77 18.58
N ARG A 313 0.08 -0.42 17.30
CA ARG A 313 0.57 0.89 16.81
C ARG A 313 -0.50 1.77 16.19
N GLY A 314 -1.76 1.34 16.25
CA GLY A 314 -2.89 2.05 15.64
C GLY A 314 -2.74 2.20 14.12
N CYS A 315 -2.15 1.21 13.45
CA CYS A 315 -2.12 1.11 12.00
C CYS A 315 -3.35 0.31 11.52
N TYR A 316 -3.87 0.61 10.34
CA TYR A 316 -4.83 -0.26 9.67
C TYR A 316 -4.09 -1.43 9.03
N PHE A 317 -4.58 -2.66 9.26
CA PHE A 317 -4.09 -3.84 8.56
C PHE A 317 -5.03 -4.22 7.42
N LEU A 318 -4.46 -4.51 6.25
CA LEU A 318 -5.15 -4.89 5.03
C LEU A 318 -4.74 -6.34 4.69
N ASP A 319 -5.68 -7.28 4.79
CA ASP A 319 -5.45 -8.69 4.45
C ASP A 319 -5.54 -8.93 2.94
N LEU A 320 -4.62 -8.31 2.20
CA LEU A 320 -4.51 -8.40 0.76
C LEU A 320 -4.27 -9.85 0.29
N ASN A 321 -3.51 -10.65 1.03
CA ASN A 321 -3.13 -12.02 0.66
C ASN A 321 -4.36 -12.92 0.54
N ALA A 322 -5.40 -12.69 1.35
CA ALA A 322 -6.66 -13.41 1.24
C ALA A 322 -7.32 -13.28 -0.14
N GLU A 323 -7.09 -12.18 -0.87
CA GLU A 323 -7.66 -11.92 -2.19
C GLU A 323 -6.92 -12.59 -3.35
N PHE A 324 -5.67 -12.97 -3.11
CA PHE A 324 -4.77 -13.47 -4.14
C PHE A 324 -4.46 -14.95 -4.00
N ARG A 325 -4.92 -15.59 -2.94
CA ARG A 325 -4.66 -17.00 -2.67
C ARG A 325 -5.72 -17.93 -3.27
N ASP A 326 -5.27 -19.10 -3.70
CA ASP A 326 -6.12 -20.24 -4.03
C ASP A 326 -6.61 -20.97 -2.75
N GLU A 327 -7.34 -22.08 -2.93
CA GLU A 327 -7.85 -22.90 -1.82
C GLU A 327 -6.74 -23.51 -0.94
N SER A 328 -5.54 -23.67 -1.48
CA SER A 328 -4.36 -24.18 -0.77
C SER A 328 -3.51 -23.06 -0.16
N GLY A 329 -3.87 -21.80 -0.38
CA GLY A 329 -3.20 -20.63 0.16
C GLY A 329 -2.09 -20.06 -0.71
N TYR A 330 -1.79 -20.64 -1.88
CA TYR A 330 -0.76 -20.16 -2.81
C TYR A 330 -1.29 -19.07 -3.73
N LEU A 331 -0.39 -18.26 -4.31
CA LEU A 331 -0.78 -17.22 -5.27
C LEU A 331 -1.51 -17.82 -6.48
N LEU A 332 -2.69 -17.28 -6.80
CA LEU A 332 -3.46 -17.64 -7.99
C LEU A 332 -2.66 -17.38 -9.27
N SER A 333 -2.45 -18.43 -10.07
CA SER A 333 -1.67 -18.36 -11.30
C SER A 333 -2.21 -17.35 -12.31
N ASP A 334 -3.51 -17.09 -12.34
CA ASP A 334 -4.15 -16.08 -13.21
C ASP A 334 -3.69 -14.64 -12.89
N TYR A 335 -3.23 -14.41 -11.67
CA TYR A 335 -2.71 -13.13 -11.21
C TYR A 335 -1.19 -13.09 -11.12
N ALA A 336 -0.50 -14.23 -11.28
CA ALA A 336 0.95 -14.34 -11.19
C ALA A 336 1.62 -14.18 -12.55
N GLN A 337 2.76 -13.48 -12.57
CA GLN A 337 3.71 -13.53 -13.66
C GLN A 337 4.41 -14.91 -13.68
N PRO A 338 5.10 -15.27 -14.78
CA PRO A 338 5.81 -16.54 -14.88
C PRO A 338 6.87 -16.79 -13.78
N ASP A 339 7.32 -15.75 -13.08
CA ASP A 339 8.25 -15.88 -11.95
C ASP A 339 7.58 -16.33 -10.63
N GLY A 340 6.25 -16.44 -10.62
CA GLY A 340 5.46 -16.90 -9.48
C GLY A 340 5.44 -15.97 -8.27
N VAL A 341 5.94 -14.74 -8.40
CA VAL A 341 5.96 -13.74 -7.32
C VAL A 341 5.30 -12.44 -7.76
N HIS A 342 5.65 -11.92 -8.93
CA HIS A 342 5.11 -10.64 -9.40
C HIS A 342 3.71 -10.79 -9.95
N LEU A 343 2.95 -9.70 -9.93
CA LEU A 343 1.57 -9.71 -10.41
C LEU A 343 1.45 -9.34 -11.89
N THR A 344 0.45 -9.91 -12.54
CA THR A 344 -0.03 -9.46 -13.85
C THR A 344 -0.76 -8.12 -13.72
N VAL A 345 -1.03 -7.47 -14.86
CA VAL A 345 -1.84 -6.23 -14.89
C VAL A 345 -3.24 -6.48 -14.33
N SER A 346 -3.83 -7.65 -14.58
CA SER A 346 -5.11 -8.04 -13.94
C SER A 346 -4.96 -8.17 -12.43
N GLY A 347 -3.86 -8.75 -11.94
CA GLY A 347 -3.54 -8.81 -10.52
C GLY A 347 -3.44 -7.41 -9.88
N TYR A 348 -2.72 -6.49 -10.50
CA TYR A 348 -2.64 -5.10 -10.01
C TYR A 348 -4.00 -4.38 -10.02
N ASN A 349 -4.83 -4.59 -11.04
CA ASN A 349 -6.18 -4.02 -11.06
C ASN A 349 -7.06 -4.57 -9.93
N LYS A 350 -6.93 -5.87 -9.62
CA LYS A 350 -7.60 -6.48 -8.47
C LYS A 350 -7.10 -5.86 -7.16
N TRP A 351 -5.79 -5.66 -7.02
CA TRP A 351 -5.18 -5.01 -5.85
C TRP A 351 -5.74 -3.60 -5.66
N VAL A 352 -5.72 -2.75 -6.69
CA VAL A 352 -6.28 -1.39 -6.59
C VAL A 352 -7.77 -1.43 -6.24
N SER A 353 -8.55 -2.35 -6.83
CA SER A 353 -9.96 -2.49 -6.50
C SER A 353 -10.18 -2.86 -5.03
N TYR A 354 -9.37 -3.75 -4.48
CA TYR A 354 -9.40 -4.10 -3.06
C TYR A 354 -9.12 -2.88 -2.17
N LEU A 355 -8.08 -2.11 -2.48
CA LEU A 355 -7.75 -0.89 -1.72
C LEU A 355 -8.88 0.15 -1.79
N CYS A 356 -9.61 0.22 -2.90
CA CYS A 356 -10.75 1.11 -3.05
C CYS A 356 -11.97 0.71 -2.22
N THR A 357 -12.08 -0.53 -1.75
CA THR A 357 -13.22 -0.99 -0.92
C THR A 357 -12.86 -1.13 0.56
N HIS A 358 -11.57 -1.19 0.88
CA HIS A 358 -11.04 -1.37 2.23
C HIS A 358 -10.48 -0.04 2.75
N VAL A 359 -11.40 0.88 3.03
CA VAL A 359 -11.10 2.20 3.61
C VAL A 359 -11.85 2.38 4.93
N PRO A 360 -11.25 3.04 5.95
CA PRO A 360 -11.94 3.33 7.19
C PRO A 360 -13.10 4.28 6.94
N TYR A 361 -14.09 4.22 7.81
CA TYR A 361 -15.21 5.15 7.75
C TYR A 361 -14.72 6.60 7.68
N ASN A 362 -15.19 7.32 6.66
CA ASN A 362 -14.93 8.74 6.50
C ASN A 362 -16.24 9.53 6.48
N LYS A 363 -16.40 10.41 7.46
CA LYS A 363 -17.58 11.29 7.59
C LYS A 363 -17.78 12.24 6.40
N ASN A 364 -16.71 12.56 5.67
CA ASN A 364 -16.80 13.39 4.46
C ASN A 364 -17.44 12.63 3.28
N ASN A 365 -17.76 11.34 3.48
CA ASN A 365 -18.46 10.48 2.55
C ASN A 365 -17.89 10.54 1.12
N PRO A 366 -16.65 10.05 0.95
CA PRO A 366 -15.95 9.98 -0.34
C PRO A 366 -16.45 8.83 -1.24
N TYR A 367 -17.50 8.11 -0.83
CA TYR A 367 -17.90 6.88 -1.49
C TYR A 367 -18.59 7.14 -2.84
N GLN A 368 -18.47 6.19 -3.76
CA GLN A 368 -19.07 6.25 -5.09
C GLN A 368 -20.58 5.94 -5.03
N ALA A 369 -21.35 6.55 -5.92
CA ALA A 369 -22.77 6.24 -6.10
C ALA A 369 -22.97 4.73 -6.34
N GLY A 370 -23.93 4.13 -5.63
CA GLY A 370 -24.17 2.69 -5.64
C GLY A 370 -23.39 1.90 -4.57
N SER A 371 -22.47 2.53 -3.83
CA SER A 371 -21.89 1.93 -2.63
C SER A 371 -22.88 1.94 -1.46
N THR A 372 -22.83 0.90 -0.61
CA THR A 372 -23.67 0.74 0.58
C THR A 372 -23.72 1.98 1.49
N TYR A 373 -22.60 2.72 1.58
CA TYR A 373 -22.46 3.88 2.46
C TYR A 373 -22.49 5.23 1.73
N TYR A 374 -22.80 5.21 0.44
CA TYR A 374 -23.00 6.44 -0.34
C TYR A 374 -24.18 7.24 0.21
N LEU A 375 -24.03 8.57 0.25
CA LEU A 375 -25.14 9.49 0.51
C LEU A 375 -25.17 10.47 -0.65
N SER A 376 -26.35 10.73 -1.20
CA SER A 376 -26.55 11.78 -2.19
C SER A 376 -26.29 13.15 -1.56
N ASP A 377 -26.00 14.15 -2.39
CA ASP A 377 -25.76 15.52 -1.91
C ASP A 377 -26.97 16.07 -1.14
N ASP A 378 -28.19 15.73 -1.57
CA ASP A 378 -29.43 16.08 -0.85
C ASP A 378 -29.44 15.52 0.58
N VAL A 379 -29.07 14.25 0.75
CA VAL A 379 -28.99 13.60 2.07
C VAL A 379 -27.85 14.17 2.91
N LYS A 380 -26.70 14.47 2.30
CA LYS A 380 -25.59 15.14 2.99
C LYS A 380 -26.01 16.51 3.53
N GLN A 381 -26.77 17.27 2.74
CA GLN A 381 -27.25 18.59 3.14
C GLN A 381 -28.26 18.49 4.29
N LEU A 382 -29.18 17.51 4.25
CA LEU A 382 -30.12 17.23 5.35
C LEU A 382 -29.41 16.83 6.64
N LEU A 383 -28.30 16.09 6.55
CA LEU A 383 -27.52 15.65 7.71
C LEU A 383 -26.58 16.72 8.26
N ALA A 384 -26.19 17.72 7.45
CA ALA A 384 -25.31 18.80 7.87
C ALA A 384 -25.93 19.72 8.94
N ASP A 385 -27.26 19.74 9.01
CA ASP A 385 -28.04 20.53 9.98
C ASP A 385 -28.31 19.77 11.31
N ILE A 386 -27.89 18.51 11.40
CA ILE A 386 -28.01 17.71 12.64
C ILE A 386 -26.74 17.94 13.48
N PRO A 387 -26.88 18.38 14.74
CA PRO A 387 -25.76 18.80 15.59
C PRO A 387 -24.77 17.68 15.97
#